data_AF-A0A392W1Z9-F1
#
_entry.id   AF-A0A392W1Z9-F1
#
_cell.length_a   1.000
_cell.length_b   1.000
_cell.length_c   1.000
_cell.angle_alpha   90.00
_cell.angle_beta   90.00
_cell.angle_gamma   90.00
#
_symmetry.space_group_name_H-M   'P 1'
#
loop_
_entity.id
_entity.type
_entity.pdbx_description
1 polymer ?
#
loop_
_entity_poly.entity_id
_entity_poly.type
_entity_poly.pdbx_seq_one_letter_code
_entity_poly.pdbx_strand_id
1 'polypeptide(L)' 'VITVPAHFNNSQRQATKDAGKVAGFKVMRIINEPTAAAIAYGLDKKKWREGEKNVLVFDLGGGTFDVS' A
#
# COMPACT_ATOMS: atom_id res chain seq x y z
N VAL A 1 5.13 9.43 2.15
CA VAL A 1 4.47 8.13 2.46
C VAL A 1 5.17 7.07 1.63
N ILE A 2 5.35 5.86 2.14
CA ILE A 2 6.04 4.77 1.43
C ILE A 2 5.09 3.56 1.40
N THR A 3 5.02 2.86 0.27
CA THR A 3 4.25 1.61 0.09
C THR A 3 5.12 0.40 0.40
N VAL A 4 4.49 -0.69 0.85
CA VAL A 4 5.11 -2.01 1.03
C VAL A 4 4.13 -3.12 0.62
N PRO A 5 4.60 -4.33 0.33
CA PRO A 5 3.74 -5.48 0.06
C PRO A 5 2.76 -5.74 1.20
N ALA A 6 1.54 -6.16 0.87
CA ALA A 6 0.49 -6.37 1.86
C ALA A 6 0.88 -7.42 2.92
N HIS A 7 1.62 -8.45 2.50
CA HIS A 7 2.07 -9.56 3.34
C HIS A 7 3.26 -9.20 4.27
N PHE A 8 3.81 -7.98 4.22
CA PHE A 8 4.88 -7.55 5.13
C PHE A 8 4.42 -7.57 6.59
N ASN A 9 5.22 -8.23 7.43
CA ASN A 9 5.03 -8.24 8.88
C ASN A 9 5.50 -6.92 9.53
N ASN A 10 5.25 -6.76 10.83
CA ASN A 10 5.57 -5.54 11.57
C ASN A 10 7.08 -5.20 11.55
N SER A 11 7.95 -6.20 11.61
CA SER A 11 9.40 -5.99 11.60
C SER A 11 9.86 -5.45 10.24
N GLN A 12 9.39 -6.04 9.14
CA GLN A 12 9.73 -5.61 7.77
C GLN A 12 9.22 -4.18 7.48
N ARG A 13 8.01 -3.84 7.98
CA ARG A 13 7.45 -2.48 7.89
C ARG A 13 8.31 -1.47 8.65
N GLN A 14 8.75 -1.83 9.85
CA GLN A 14 9.58 -0.98 10.68
C GLN A 14 10.96 -0.76 10.03
N ALA A 15 11.58 -1.82 9.52
CA ALA A 15 12.84 -1.74 8.77
C ALA A 15 12.73 -0.80 7.56
N THR A 16 11.63 -0.88 6.80
CA THR A 16 11.39 0.02 5.65
C THR A 16 11.24 1.48 6.08
N LYS A 17 10.52 1.73 7.19
CA LYS A 17 10.37 3.08 7.77
C LYS A 17 11.71 3.65 8.21
N ASP A 18 12.54 2.83 8.85
CA ASP A 18 13.86 3.26 9.34
C ASP A 18 14.84 3.49 8.19
N ALA A 19 14.81 2.65 7.14
CA ALA A 19 15.57 2.90 5.91
C ALA A 19 15.22 4.26 5.29
N GLY A 20 13.93 4.62 5.25
CA GLY A 20 13.50 5.94 4.78
C GLY A 20 14.03 7.09 5.65
N LYS A 21 14.10 6.92 6.98
CA LYS A 21 14.69 7.93 7.87
C LYS A 21 16.21 8.05 7.69
N VAL A 22 16.92 6.93 7.54
CA VAL A 22 18.37 6.91 7.28
C VAL A 22 18.69 7.62 5.97
N ALA A 23 17.85 7.47 4.96
CA ALA A 23 17.94 8.21 3.70
C ALA A 23 17.54 9.71 3.82
N GLY A 24 17.25 10.22 5.02
CA GLY A 24 16.92 11.62 5.27
C GLY A 24 15.45 12.00 5.03
N PHE A 25 14.57 11.03 4.76
CA PHE A 25 13.14 11.31 4.53
C PHE A 25 12.32 11.30 5.82
N LYS A 26 11.41 12.27 5.95
CA LYS A 26 10.34 12.22 6.95
C LYS A 26 9.26 11.21 6.53
N VAL A 27 9.36 9.97 7.03
CA VAL A 27 8.39 8.91 6.71
C VAL A 27 7.10 9.07 7.52
N MET A 28 6.10 9.74 6.93
CA MET A 28 4.81 10.03 7.56
C MET A 28 3.94 8.78 7.83
N ARG A 29 3.93 7.82 6.90
CA ARG A 29 3.13 6.59 6.99
C ARG A 29 3.73 5.52 6.07
N ILE A 30 3.64 4.27 6.50
CA ILE A 30 3.80 3.07 5.67
C ILE A 30 2.39 2.55 5.34
N ILE A 31 2.09 2.31 4.07
CA ILE A 31 0.79 1.79 3.62
C ILE A 31 0.99 0.57 2.71
N ASN A 32 -0.05 -0.24 2.56
CA ASN A 32 0.01 -1.40 1.66
C ASN A 32 -0.10 -0.93 0.20
N GLU A 33 0.63 -1.60 -0.69
CA GLU A 33 0.54 -1.43 -2.15
C GLU A 33 -0.90 -1.52 -2.68
N PRO A 34 -1.69 -2.59 -2.41
CA PRO A 34 -3.05 -2.67 -2.94
C PRO A 34 -3.97 -1.57 -2.40
N THR A 35 -3.74 -1.10 -1.16
CA THR A 35 -4.48 0.04 -0.61
C THR A 35 -4.12 1.34 -1.33
N ALA A 36 -2.85 1.55 -1.65
CA ALA A 36 -2.42 2.70 -2.43
C ALA A 36 -3.01 2.67 -3.85
N ALA A 37 -3.05 1.49 -4.47
CA ALA A 37 -3.69 1.29 -5.77
C ALA A 37 -5.19 1.60 -5.73
N ALA A 38 -5.90 1.13 -4.70
CA ALA A 38 -7.33 1.41 -4.51
C ALA A 38 -7.61 2.92 -4.34
N ILE A 39 -6.78 3.63 -3.58
CA ILE A 39 -6.88 5.10 -3.42
C ILE A 39 -6.59 5.79 -4.77
N ALA A 40 -5.57 5.36 -5.50
CA ALA A 40 -5.23 5.95 -6.81
C ALA A 40 -6.35 5.79 -7.84
N TYR A 41 -7.03 4.64 -7.85
CA TYR A 41 -8.19 4.39 -8.69
C TYR A 41 -9.45 5.17 -8.24
N GLY A 42 -9.36 5.85 -7.08
CA GLY A 42 -10.44 6.69 -6.56
C GLY A 42 -11.61 5.89 -5.99
N LEU A 43 -11.36 4.66 -5.55
CA LEU A 43 -12.35 3.82 -4.88
C LEU A 43 -12.77 4.39 -3.52
N ASP A 44 -11.98 5.31 -2.98
CA ASP A 44 -12.28 6.09 -1.79
C ASP A 44 -13.19 7.31 -2.07
N LYS A 45 -13.53 7.63 -3.32
CA LYS A 45 -14.38 8.78 -3.69
C LYS A 45 -15.86 8.49 -3.45
N LYS A 46 -16.66 9.54 -3.16
CA LYS A 46 -18.09 9.44 -2.81
C LYS A 46 -18.92 8.52 -3.73
N LYS A 47 -18.71 8.57 -5.05
CA LYS A 47 -19.40 7.72 -6.04
C LYS A 47 -19.17 6.21 -5.84
N TRP A 48 -18.06 5.83 -5.21
CA TRP A 48 -17.72 4.44 -4.89
C TRP A 48 -18.12 4.04 -3.46
N ARG A 49 -18.51 4.98 -2.60
CA ARG A 49 -18.91 4.74 -1.20
C ARG A 49 -20.39 4.36 -1.02
N GLU A 50 -21.18 4.40 -2.09
CA GLU A 50 -22.56 3.90 -2.07
C GLU A 50 -22.54 2.37 -2.12
N GLY A 51 -22.73 1.75 -0.96
CA GLY A 51 -22.71 0.30 -0.77
C GLY A 51 -21.31 -0.29 -0.60
N GLU A 52 -21.25 -1.49 -0.01
CA GLU A 52 -20.01 -2.28 0.01
C GLU A 52 -19.68 -2.77 -1.40
N LYS A 53 -18.41 -2.73 -1.77
CA LYS A 53 -17.92 -3.20 -3.07
C LYS A 53 -16.72 -4.10 -2.85
N ASN A 54 -16.78 -5.28 -3.46
CA ASN A 54 -15.65 -6.18 -3.53
C ASN A 54 -14.76 -5.75 -4.69
N VAL A 55 -13.49 -5.57 -4.41
CA VAL A 55 -12.48 -5.11 -5.35
C VAL A 55 -11.34 -6.10 -5.29
N LEU A 56 -10.92 -6.58 -6.45
CA LEU A 56 -9.72 -7.41 -6.58
C LEU A 56 -8.61 -6.54 -7.16
N VAL A 57 -7.48 -6.48 -6.47
CA VAL A 57 -6.24 -5.87 -6.97
C VAL A 57 -5.32 -6.98 -7.43
N PHE A 58 -4.86 -6.87 -8.67
CA PHE A 58 -3.88 -7.77 -9.27
C PHE A 58 -2.58 -6.98 -9.49
N ASP A 59 -1.53 -7.31 -8.75
CA ASP A 59 -0.22 -6.68 -8.85
C ASP A 59 0.81 -7.69 -9.37
N LEU A 60 1.36 -7.41 -10.55
CA LEU A 60 2.38 -8.23 -11.21
C LEU A 60 3.66 -7.39 -11.35
N GLY A 61 4.52 -7.50 -10.34
CA GLY A 61 5.80 -6.81 -10.27
C GLY A 61 6.96 -7.61 -10.86
N GLY A 62 8.16 -7.02 -10.84
CA GLY A 62 9.38 -7.65 -11.33
C GLY A 62 9.97 -8.75 -10.44
N GLY A 63 9.50 -8.86 -9.19
CA GLY A 63 9.96 -9.86 -8.22
C GLY A 63 8.88 -10.32 -7.23
N THR A 64 7.65 -9.83 -7.38
CA THR A 64 6.50 -10.16 -6.53
C THR A 64 5.26 -10.29 -7.39
N PHE A 65 4.36 -11.15 -6.96
CA PHE A 65 3.03 -11.30 -7.52
C PHE A 65 2.04 -11.37 -6.36
N ASP A 66 1.20 -10.36 -6.24
CA ASP A 66 0.27 -10.19 -5.12
C ASP A 66 -1.16 -10.01 -5.66
N VAL A 67 -2.11 -10.72 -5.03
CA VAL A 67 -3.54 -10.58 -5.29
C VAL A 67 -4.22 -10.26 -3.96
N SER A 68 -5.09 -9.25 -3.93
CA SER A 68 -5.76 -8.78 -2.70
C SER A 68 -7.17 -8.28 -2.96
#